data_AF-A0A2D4MFU3-F1
#
_entry.id   AF-A0A2D4MFU3-F1
#
_cell.length_a   1.000
_cell.length_b   1.000
_cell.length_c   1.000
_cell.angle_alpha   90.00
_cell.angle_beta   90.00
_cell.angle_gamma   90.00
#
_symmetry.space_group_name_H-M   'P 1'
#
loop_
_entity.id
_entity.type
_entity.pdbx_description
1 polymer ?
#
loop_
_entity_poly.entity_id
_entity_poly.type
_entity_poly.pdbx_seq_one_letter_code
_entity_poly.pdbx_strand_id
1 'polypeptide(L)'
;EKINQVNKAALLTWVKETGIQLVQINGQRKYGGPPPGWAGDAPPSGSEVFIGKIPQDIYEDKLIPLFQNVGRLYEFRLMMTFSGLNRGFAYAKYMNRRSAQEAIA
;
A
#
# COMPACT_ATOMS: atom_id res chain seq x y z
N GLU A 1 -15.15 -7.06 16.74
CA GLU A 1 -15.66 -5.83 16.08
C GLU A 1 -15.06 -4.51 16.61
N LYS A 2 -14.65 -4.38 17.88
CA LYS A 2 -14.00 -3.17 18.41
C LYS A 2 -12.58 -2.91 17.88
N ILE A 3 -11.77 -3.96 17.72
CA ILE A 3 -10.37 -3.86 17.24
C ILE A 3 -10.31 -3.24 15.85
N ASN A 4 -11.20 -3.65 14.94
CA ASN A 4 -11.22 -3.13 13.58
C ASN A 4 -11.58 -1.63 13.53
N GLN A 5 -12.44 -1.15 14.44
CA GLN A 5 -12.74 0.28 14.56
C GLN A 5 -11.50 1.07 15.02
N VAL A 6 -10.73 0.51 15.96
CA VAL A 6 -9.47 1.10 16.43
C VAL A 6 -8.45 1.17 15.29
N ASN A 7 -8.25 0.07 14.56
CA ASN A 7 -7.32 0.04 13.43
C ASN A 7 -7.73 1.01 12.32
N LYS A 8 -9.03 1.13 12.04
CA LYS A 8 -9.55 2.12 11.09
C LYS A 8 -9.31 3.56 11.57
N ALA A 9 -9.49 3.84 12.87
CA ALA A 9 -9.19 5.15 13.44
C ALA A 9 -7.70 5.47 13.33
N ALA A 10 -6.82 4.50 13.60
CA ALA A 10 -5.38 4.65 13.42
C ALA A 10 -5.00 5.00 11.97
N LEU A 11 -5.62 4.34 10.99
CA LEU A 11 -5.45 4.69 9.57
C LEU A 11 -5.84 6.14 9.27
N LEU A 12 -6.99 6.59 9.75
CA LEU A 12 -7.46 7.96 9.51
C LEU A 12 -6.53 9.01 10.13
N THR A 13 -6.05 8.75 11.35
CA THR A 13 -5.06 9.60 12.02
C THR A 13 -3.76 9.64 11.24
N TRP A 14 -3.23 8.49 10.83
CA TRP A 14 -1.99 8.40 10.05
C TRP A 14 -2.08 9.14 8.72
N VAL A 15 -3.21 9.01 8.00
CA VAL A 15 -3.47 9.76 6.75
C VAL A 15 -3.45 11.27 7.00
N LYS A 16 -4.09 11.72 8.09
CA LYS A 16 -4.13 13.14 8.46
C LYS A 16 -2.75 13.68 8.82
N GLU A 17 -1.97 12.93 9.58
CA GLU A 17 -0.63 13.33 10.06
C GLU A 17 0.41 13.34 8.95
N THR A 18 0.39 12.34 8.07
CA THR A 18 1.37 12.20 6.98
C THR A 18 1.01 13.02 5.74
N GLY A 19 -0.25 13.46 5.63
CA GLY A 19 -0.77 14.11 4.43
C GLY A 19 -0.85 13.19 3.21
N ILE A 20 -0.71 11.87 3.42
CA ILE A 20 -0.76 10.88 2.35
C ILE A 20 -2.17 10.81 1.78
N GLN A 21 -2.28 10.76 0.45
CA GLN A 21 -3.55 10.54 -0.23
C GLN A 21 -3.73 9.06 -0.57
N LEU A 22 -4.84 8.49 -0.10
CA LEU A 22 -5.28 7.15 -0.46
C LEU A 22 -6.51 7.26 -1.37
N VAL A 23 -6.43 6.69 -2.57
CA VAL A 23 -7.52 6.75 -3.55
C VAL A 23 -8.12 5.36 -3.72
N GLN A 24 -9.45 5.25 -3.56
CA GLN A 24 -10.16 3.99 -3.75
C GLN A 24 -10.81 3.92 -5.14
N ILE A 25 -10.35 2.99 -5.99
CA ILE A 25 -10.81 2.80 -7.38
C ILE A 25 -10.96 1.30 -7.65
N ASN A 26 -12.11 0.88 -8.22
CA ASN A 26 -12.36 -0.50 -8.69
C ASN A 26 -12.01 -1.59 -7.66
N GLY A 27 -12.35 -1.38 -6.39
CA GLY A 27 -12.05 -2.34 -5.31
C GLY A 27 -10.57 -2.39 -4.92
N GLN A 28 -9.80 -1.34 -5.17
CA GLN A 28 -8.42 -1.18 -4.72
C GLN A 28 -8.29 0.14 -3.97
N ARG A 29 -7.60 0.15 -2.84
CA ARG A 29 -7.15 1.39 -2.20
C ARG A 29 -5.68 1.57 -2.47
N LYS A 30 -5.38 2.65 -3.18
CA LYS A 30 -4.07 2.92 -3.77
C LYS A 30 -3.37 4.02 -3.00
N TYR A 31 -2.10 3.78 -2.70
CA TYR A 31 -1.12 4.78 -2.29
C TYR A 31 -0.10 4.94 -3.42
N GLY A 32 0.33 6.17 -3.68
CA GLY A 32 1.22 6.44 -4.80
C GLY A 32 0.55 6.21 -6.16
N GLY A 33 1.33 5.79 -7.15
CA GLY A 33 1.09 6.17 -8.54
C GLY A 33 1.85 7.46 -8.86
N PRO A 34 2.08 7.82 -10.13
CA PRO A 34 2.91 8.98 -10.46
C PRO A 34 2.40 10.19 -9.65
N PRO A 35 3.22 10.76 -8.75
CA PRO A 35 2.88 11.97 -8.02
C PRO A 35 2.32 13.04 -8.97
N PRO A 36 1.47 13.96 -8.51
CA PRO A 36 1.11 15.12 -9.31
C PRO A 36 2.40 15.82 -9.80
N GLY A 37 2.67 15.76 -11.11
CA GLY A 37 3.90 16.30 -11.72
C GLY A 37 5.02 15.28 -12.00
N TRP A 38 4.81 13.98 -11.82
CA TRP A 38 5.79 12.95 -12.20
C TRP A 38 5.86 12.78 -13.72
N ALA A 39 6.99 13.18 -14.30
CA ALA A 39 7.32 13.02 -15.72
C ALA A 39 8.33 11.90 -16.02
N GLY A 40 8.72 11.11 -15.00
CA GLY A 40 9.69 10.02 -15.15
C GLY A 40 9.06 8.70 -15.63
N ASP A 41 9.90 7.80 -16.12
CA ASP A 41 9.46 6.47 -16.54
C ASP A 41 8.86 5.67 -15.39
N ALA A 42 7.91 4.78 -15.72
CA ALA A 42 7.39 3.82 -14.77
C ALA A 42 8.51 2.87 -14.30
N PRO A 43 8.48 2.37 -13.06
CA PRO A 43 9.49 1.43 -12.60
C PRO A 43 9.55 0.18 -13.49
N PRO A 44 10.75 -0.38 -13.71
CA PRO A 44 10.97 -1.48 -14.64
C PRO A 44 10.23 -2.74 -14.20
N SER A 45 9.98 -3.64 -15.16
CA SER A 45 9.41 -4.97 -14.90
C SER A 45 10.19 -5.71 -13.81
N GLY A 46 9.46 -6.45 -12.96
CA GLY A 46 10.04 -7.15 -11.81
C GLY A 46 10.28 -6.26 -10.58
N SER A 47 9.82 -5.01 -10.58
CA SER A 47 9.85 -4.13 -9.39
C SER A 47 8.58 -4.23 -8.54
N GLU A 48 7.69 -5.19 -8.81
CA GLU A 48 6.44 -5.36 -8.08
C GLU A 48 6.43 -6.66 -7.28
N VAL A 49 5.95 -6.57 -6.04
CA VAL A 49 5.87 -7.68 -5.09
C VAL A 49 4.40 -7.95 -4.75
N PHE A 50 4.04 -9.22 -4.75
CA PHE A 50 2.75 -9.71 -4.26
C PHE A 50 2.84 -10.01 -2.76
N ILE A 51 1.85 -9.54 -2.01
CA ILE A 51 1.77 -9.71 -0.56
C ILE A 51 0.47 -10.43 -0.25
N GLY A 52 0.55 -11.68 0.19
CA GLY A 52 -0.60 -12.51 0.53
C GLY A 52 -0.81 -12.66 2.03
N LYS A 53 -1.91 -13.32 2.41
CA LYS A 53 -2.25 -13.67 3.81
C LYS A 53 -2.31 -12.45 4.74
N ILE A 54 -2.75 -11.31 4.23
CA ILE A 54 -2.96 -10.11 5.03
C ILE A 54 -4.22 -10.31 5.89
N PRO A 55 -4.17 -10.13 7.22
CA PRO A 55 -5.36 -10.12 8.06
C PRO A 55 -6.32 -8.99 7.66
N GLN A 56 -7.63 -9.24 7.75
CA GLN A 56 -8.66 -8.31 7.28
C GLN A 56 -8.71 -6.97 8.04
N ASP A 57 -8.15 -6.94 9.25
CA ASP A 57 -8.10 -5.78 10.14
C ASP A 57 -6.80 -4.96 10.02
N ILE A 58 -5.86 -5.38 9.17
CA ILE A 58 -4.64 -4.62 8.87
C ILE A 58 -4.89 -3.64 7.72
N TYR A 59 -4.36 -2.43 7.90
CA TYR A 59 -4.50 -1.30 6.99
C TYR A 59 -3.14 -0.73 6.56
N GLU A 60 -3.18 0.25 5.67
CA GLU A 60 -2.02 0.86 5.01
C GLU A 60 -1.10 1.60 5.98
N ASP A 61 -1.61 2.08 7.12
CA ASP A 61 -0.79 2.73 8.16
C ASP A 61 0.30 1.79 8.72
N LYS A 62 0.06 0.47 8.66
CA LYS A 62 1.06 -0.54 9.02
C LYS A 62 1.82 -1.05 7.81
N LEU A 63 1.11 -1.32 6.71
CA LEU A 63 1.71 -1.95 5.54
C LEU A 63 2.66 -1.01 4.80
N ILE A 64 2.27 0.24 4.55
CA ILE A 64 3.09 1.17 3.76
C ILE A 64 4.42 1.44 4.44
N PRO A 65 4.49 1.84 5.74
CA PRO A 65 5.77 2.06 6.39
C PRO A 65 6.66 0.82 6.43
N LEU A 66 6.06 -0.36 6.60
CA LEU A 66 6.80 -1.63 6.58
C LEU A 66 7.51 -1.85 5.24
N PHE A 67 6.79 -1.68 4.11
CA PHE A 67 7.39 -1.86 2.79
C PHE A 67 8.31 -0.71 2.38
N GLN A 68 8.06 0.51 2.88
CA GLN A 68 8.95 1.66 2.70
C GLN A 68 10.31 1.47 3.38
N ASN A 69 10.38 0.70 4.47
CA ASN A 69 11.64 0.39 5.15
C ASN A 69 12.59 -0.46 4.28
N VAL A 70 12.04 -1.25 3.34
CA VAL A 70 12.86 -2.02 2.37
C VAL A 70 13.35 -1.13 1.23
N GLY A 71 12.51 -0.19 0.78
CA GLY A 71 12.89 0.71 -0.30
C GLY A 71 11.78 1.67 -0.69
N ARG A 72 12.10 2.59 -1.60
CA ARG A 72 11.14 3.61 -2.04
C ARG A 72 10.00 2.98 -2.83
N LEU A 73 8.79 3.06 -2.29
CA LEU A 73 7.57 2.65 -2.97
C LEU A 73 7.19 3.67 -4.04
N TYR A 74 6.87 3.17 -5.22
CA TYR A 74 6.26 3.91 -6.32
C TYR A 74 4.74 3.86 -6.23
N GLU A 75 4.18 2.68 -5.96
CA GLU A 75 2.74 2.47 -5.81
C GLU A 75 2.49 1.31 -4.86
N PHE A 76 1.45 1.42 -4.03
CA PHE A 76 0.96 0.35 -3.19
C PHE A 76 -0.54 0.20 -3.41
N ARG A 77 -1.02 -1.03 -3.55
CA ARG A 77 -2.44 -1.32 -3.86
C ARG A 77 -2.94 -2.38 -2.88
N LEU A 78 -3.78 -1.98 -1.93
CA LEU A 78 -4.52 -2.91 -1.08
C LEU A 78 -5.82 -3.28 -1.76
N MET A 79 -6.06 -4.57 -1.95
CA MET A 79 -7.28 -5.03 -2.58
C MET A 79 -8.42 -5.04 -1.56
N MET A 80 -9.54 -4.43 -1.91
CA MET A 80 -10.66 -4.18 -1.01
C MET A 80 -11.93 -4.91 -1.47
N THR A 81 -12.71 -5.40 -0.52
CA THR A 81 -14.08 -5.86 -0.72
C THR A 81 -15.02 -4.66 -0.85
N PHE A 82 -16.24 -4.89 -1.35
CA PHE A 82 -17.29 -3.86 -1.35
C PHE A 82 -17.74 -3.48 0.06
N SER A 83 -17.55 -4.36 1.05
CA SER A 83 -17.81 -4.10 2.46
C SER A 83 -16.75 -3.21 3.15
N GLY A 84 -15.68 -2.83 2.43
CA GLY A 84 -14.63 -1.96 2.96
C GLY A 84 -13.57 -2.67 3.80
N LEU A 85 -13.51 -4.00 3.76
CA LEU A 85 -12.41 -4.81 4.31
C LEU A 85 -11.38 -5.10 3.22
N ASN A 86 -10.16 -5.48 3.61
CA ASN A 86 -9.20 -5.95 2.61
C ASN A 86 -9.49 -7.40 2.19
N ARG A 87 -9.08 -7.78 0.97
CA ARG A 87 -9.24 -9.12 0.38
C ARG A 87 -8.14 -10.11 0.79
N GLY A 88 -7.28 -9.74 1.75
CA GLY A 88 -6.18 -10.55 2.22
C GLY A 88 -4.93 -10.52 1.37
N PHE A 89 -4.85 -9.59 0.39
CA PHE A 89 -3.64 -9.41 -0.40
C PHE A 89 -3.46 -7.96 -0.90
N ALA A 90 -2.21 -7.62 -1.19
CA ALA A 90 -1.78 -6.33 -1.71
C ALA A 90 -0.66 -6.48 -2.74
N TYR A 91 -0.39 -5.39 -3.46
CA TYR A 91 0.76 -5.26 -4.34
C TYR A 91 1.59 -4.05 -3.93
N ALA A 92 2.91 -4.23 -3.85
CA ALA A 92 3.86 -3.16 -3.60
C ALA A 92 4.78 -3.03 -4.82
N LYS A 93 4.69 -1.91 -5.54
CA LYS A 93 5.59 -1.57 -6.64
C LYS A 93 6.67 -0.63 -6.13
N TYR A 94 7.91 -1.08 -6.20
CA TYR A 94 9.10 -0.32 -5.86
C TYR A 94 9.60 0.49 -7.05
N MET A 95 10.43 1.49 -6.75
CA MET A 95 11.15 2.30 -7.75
C MET A 95 12.19 1.50 -8.55
N ASN A 96 12.69 0.39 -8.02
CA ASN A 96 13.73 -0.41 -8.65
C ASN A 96 13.56 -1.91 -8.33
N ARG A 97 14.15 -2.76 -9.17
CA ARG A 97 14.07 -4.23 -9.05
C ARG A 97 14.79 -4.76 -7.81
N ARG A 98 15.85 -4.09 -7.36
CA ARG A 98 16.63 -4.52 -6.20
C ARG A 98 15.81 -4.47 -4.92
N SER A 99 15.12 -3.36 -4.65
CA SER A 99 14.22 -3.24 -3.49
C SER A 99 13.09 -4.27 -3.53
N ALA A 100 12.57 -4.59 -4.71
CA ALA A 100 11.57 -5.65 -4.86
C ALA A 100 12.16 -7.03 -4.53
N GLN A 101 13.39 -7.32 -4.94
CA GLN A 101 14.09 -8.56 -4.62
C GLN A 101 14.42 -8.66 -3.12
N GLU A 102 14.84 -7.56 -2.50
CA GLU A 102 15.12 -7.48 -1.05
C GLU A 102 13.84 -7.66 -0.23
N ALA A 103 12.68 -7.22 -0.74
CA ALA A 103 11.39 -7.37 -0.05
C ALA A 103 10.86 -8.82 -0.02
N ILE A 104 11.39 -9.70 -0.88
CA ILE A 104 10.98 -11.11 -0.98
C ILE A 104 12.05 -12.10 -0.49
N ALA A 105 13.23 -11.59 -0.11
CA ALA A 105 14.35 -12.38 0.39
C ALA A 105 14.19 -12.70 1.88
#